data_AF-A0A6I4V1V8-F1
#
_entry.id   AF-A0A6I4V1V8-F1
#
_cell.length_a   1.000
_cell.length_b   1.000
_cell.length_c   1.000
_cell.angle_alpha   90.00
_cell.angle_beta   90.00
_cell.angle_gamma   90.00
#
_symmetry.space_group_name_H-M   'P 1'
#
loop_
_entity.id
_entity.type
_entity.pdbx_description
1 polymer ?
#
loop_
_entity_poly.entity_id
_entity_poly.type
_entity_poly.pdbx_seq_one_letter_code
_entity_poly.pdbx_strand_id
1 'polypeptide(L)' 'MRNLLIIAAVCLTAACGKADNEPGPGGVTVGEARALDEAAEMIEARRLPEAALEQESSEEPKQQTE' A
#
# COMPACT_ATOMS: atom_id res chain seq x y z
N MET A 1 19.88 38.48 -8.27
CA MET A 1 20.42 37.76 -7.08
C MET A 1 19.31 37.24 -6.18
N ARG A 2 18.45 38.08 -5.58
CA ARG A 2 17.40 37.64 -4.64
C ARG A 2 16.34 36.70 -5.22
N ASN A 3 15.85 36.97 -6.43
CA ASN A 3 14.87 36.08 -7.09
C ASN A 3 15.46 34.71 -7.45
N LEU A 4 16.77 34.65 -7.71
CA LEU A 4 17.46 33.40 -8.03
C LEU A 4 17.50 32.47 -6.82
N LEU A 5 17.65 33.04 -5.61
CA LEU A 5 17.62 32.30 -4.35
C LEU A 5 16.23 31.73 -4.05
N ILE A 6 15.15 32.45 -4.39
CA ILE A 6 13.78 31.97 -4.19
C ILE A 6 13.48 30.79 -5.11
N ILE A 7 13.87 30.86 -6.38
CA ILE A 7 13.68 29.78 -7.34
C ILE A 7 14.47 28.53 -6.90
N ALA A 8 15.72 28.69 -6.48
CA ALA A 8 16.53 27.59 -5.98
C ALA A 8 15.92 26.91 -4.75
N ALA A 9 15.32 27.67 -3.83
CA ALA A 9 14.67 27.13 -2.64
C ALA A 9 13.43 26.27 -2.98
N VAL A 10 12.61 26.68 -3.95
CA VAL A 10 11.41 25.92 -4.37
C VAL A 10 11.78 24.62 -5.07
N CYS A 11 12.84 24.63 -5.89
CA CYS A 11 13.33 23.41 -6.56
C CYS A 11 13.84 22.37 -5.55
N LEU A 12 14.47 22.81 -4.45
CA LEU A 12 14.98 21.91 -3.41
C LEU A 12 13.85 21.20 -2.65
N THR A 13 12.70 21.87 -2.45
CA THR A 13 11.54 21.26 -1.78
C THR A 13 10.78 20.27 -2.67
N ALA A 14 10.82 20.44 -4.00
CA ALA A 14 10.19 19.51 -4.94
C ALA A 14 10.89 18.13 -4.98
N ALA A 15 12.17 18.08 -4.62
CA ALA A 15 12.94 16.84 -4.51
C ALA A 15 12.73 16.09 -3.17
N CYS A 16 12.04 16.70 -2.20
CA CYS A 16 11.76 16.08 -0.90
C CYS A 16 10.38 15.39 -0.86
N GLY A 17 9.71 15.28 -2.01
CA GLY A 17 8.50 14.50 -2.20
C GLY A 17 8.84 13.05 -2.53
N LYS A 18 8.11 12.13 -1.91
CA LYS A 18 8.26 10.69 -2.16
C LYS A 18 7.92 10.39 -3.61
N ALA A 19 8.84 9.76 -4.35
CA ALA A 19 8.51 9.31 -5.70
C ALA A 19 7.47 8.18 -5.61
N ASP A 20 6.53 8.09 -6.55
CA ASP A 20 5.45 7.09 -6.52
C ASP A 20 5.97 5.63 -6.50
N ASN A 21 7.22 5.46 -6.95
CA ASN A 21 7.97 4.21 -6.99
C ASN A 21 8.85 3.95 -5.74
N GLU A 22 8.86 4.84 -4.75
CA GLU A 22 9.50 4.57 -3.45
C GLU A 22 8.55 3.80 -2.53
N PRO A 23 9.02 2.74 -1.84
CA PRO A 23 8.20 1.98 -0.91
C PRO A 23 7.62 2.88 0.20
N GLY A 24 6.29 2.93 0.30
CA GLY A 24 5.54 3.64 1.32
C GLY A 24 5.66 3.03 2.72
N PRO A 25 5.01 3.64 3.73
CA PRO A 25 4.76 2.98 5.00
C PRO A 25 4.08 1.62 4.75
N GLY A 26 4.64 0.54 5.29
CA GLY A 26 4.22 -0.83 4.96
C GLY A 26 5.05 -1.52 3.86
N GLY A 27 6.07 -0.84 3.31
CA GLY A 27 7.02 -1.44 2.36
C GLY A 27 6.48 -1.66 0.95
N VAL A 28 5.27 -1.16 0.65
CA VAL A 28 4.62 -1.27 -0.65
C VAL A 28 4.60 0.08 -1.37
N THR A 29 4.76 0.05 -2.69
CA THR A 29 4.58 1.20 -3.57
C THR A 29 3.11 1.56 -3.72
N VAL A 30 2.82 2.75 -4.26
CA VAL A 30 1.43 3.18 -4.53
C VAL A 30 0.74 2.23 -5.52
N GLY A 31 1.48 1.72 -6.51
CA GLY A 31 0.95 0.76 -7.49
C GLY A 31 0.61 -0.59 -6.86
N GLU A 32 1.46 -1.08 -5.96
CA GLU A 32 1.20 -2.32 -5.22
C GLU A 32 -0.01 -2.17 -4.29
N ALA A 33 -0.10 -1.09 -3.51
CA ALA A 33 -1.24 -0.84 -2.63
C ALA A 33 -2.57 -0.84 -3.41
N ARG A 34 -2.62 -0.19 -4.57
CA ARG A 34 -3.80 -0.19 -5.45
C ARG A 34 -4.17 -1.59 -5.94
N ALA A 35 -3.18 -2.43 -6.27
CA ALA A 35 -3.43 -3.80 -6.71
C ALA A 35 -3.99 -4.68 -5.57
N LEU A 36 -3.54 -4.45 -4.33
CA LEU A 36 -4.11 -5.10 -3.14
C LEU A 36 -5.56 -4.67 -2.90
N ASP A 37 -5.87 -3.39 -3.04
CA ASP A 37 -7.24 -2.87 -2.86
C ASP A 37 -8.21 -3.48 -3.89
N GLU A 38 -7.79 -3.58 -5.16
CA GLU A 38 -8.58 -4.21 -6.21
C GLU A 38 -8.84 -5.70 -5.90
N ALA A 39 -7.83 -6.42 -5.41
CA ALA A 39 -8.00 -7.81 -4.99
C ALA A 39 -9.00 -7.94 -3.82
N ALA A 40 -8.96 -7.03 -2.84
CA ALA A 40 -9.91 -7.01 -1.75
C ALA A 40 -11.34 -6.73 -2.24
N GLU A 41 -11.52 -5.79 -3.17
CA GLU A 41 -12.82 -5.49 -3.77
C GLU A 41 -13.40 -6.70 -4.52
N MET A 42 -12.57 -7.47 -5.23
CA MET A 42 -13.00 -8.72 -5.87
C MET A 42 -13.49 -9.77 -4.87
N ILE A 43 -12.90 -9.85 -3.68
CA ILE A 43 -13.29 -10.77 -2.61
C ILE A 43 -14.64 -10.32 -2.01
N GLU A 44 -14.78 -9.03 -1.72
CA GLU A 44 -16.02 -8.45 -1.17
C GLU A 44 -17.19 -8.58 -2.15
N ALA A 45 -16.95 -8.31 -3.44
CA ALA A 45 -17.95 -8.48 -4.50
C ALA A 45 -18.48 -9.92 -4.60
N ARG A 46 -17.68 -10.90 -4.15
CA ARG A 46 -18.04 -12.31 -4.09
C ARG A 46 -18.56 -12.72 -2.71
N ARG A 47 -19.20 -11.80 -1.95
CA ARG A 47 -19.70 -11.96 -0.56
C ARG A 47 -19.58 -13.41 -0.12
N LEU A 48 -18.47 -13.71 0.54
CA LEU A 48 -18.20 -15.07 0.98
C LEU A 48 -19.37 -15.52 1.86
N PRO A 49 -19.88 -16.75 1.70
CA PRO A 49 -20.92 -17.26 2.58
C PRO A 49 -20.42 -17.19 4.03
N GLU A 50 -21.28 -16.83 4.98
CA GLU A 50 -20.92 -16.67 6.41
C GLU A 50 -20.13 -17.87 6.96
N ALA A 51 -20.50 -19.07 6.50
CA ALA A 51 -19.81 -20.31 6.84
C ALA A 51 -18.31 -20.32 6.47
N ALA A 52 -17.87 -19.57 5.46
CA ALA A 52 -16.47 -19.42 5.08
C ALA A 52 -15.71 -18.45 6.02
N LEU A 53 -16.39 -17.49 6.63
CA LEU A 53 -15.82 -16.54 7.60
C LEU A 53 -15.61 -17.20 8.98
N GLU A 54 -16.46 -18.17 9.33
CA GLU A 54 -16.36 -18.92 10.58
C GLU A 54 -15.16 -19.89 10.60
N GLN A 55 -14.74 -20.43 9.44
CA GLN A 55 -13.64 -21.39 9.34
C GLN A 55 -12.27 -20.78 9.68
N GLU A 56 -12.05 -19.51 9.33
CA GLU A 56 -10.78 -18.81 9.55
C GLU A 56 -10.55 -18.49 11.04
N SER A 57 -11.63 -18.36 11.82
CA SER A 57 -11.57 -18.06 13.26
C SER A 57 -11.18 -19.26 14.15
N SER A 58 -11.21 -20.49 13.60
CA SER A 58 -10.94 -21.72 14.35
C SER A 58 -9.69 -22.49 13.90
N GLU A 59 -8.97 -22.03 12.87
CA GLU A 59 -7.68 -22.62 12.50
C GLU A 59 -6.53 -21.89 13.21
N GLU A 60 -6.11 -22.45 14.35
CA GLU A 60 -4.75 -22.27 14.87
C GLU A 60 -3.74 -22.45 13.72
N PRO A 61 -2.75 -21.55 13.56
CA PRO A 61 -1.78 -21.63 12.49
C PRO A 61 -0.97 -22.93 12.63
N LYS A 62 -1.31 -23.93 11.82
CA LYS A 62 -0.46 -25.09 11.57
C LYS A 62 0.79 -24.55 10.88
N GLN A 63 1.86 -24.42 11.67
CA GLN A 63 3.21 -24.17 11.20
C GLN A 63 3.51 -25.06 10.01
N GLN A 64 3.52 -24.48 8.80
CA GLN A 64 3.98 -25.16 7.61
C GLN A 64 5.50 -25.04 7.58
N THR A 65 6.11 -26.00 8.27
CA THR A 65 7.52 -26.37 8.14
C THR A 65 7.65 -27.16 6.85
N GLU A 66 8.31 -26.60 5.84
CA GLU A 66 9.19 -27.34 4.94
C GLU A 66 10.38 -26.48 4.53
#